data_AF-A0A059KS96-F1
#
_entry.id   AF-A0A059KS96-F1
#
_cell.length_a   1.000
_cell.length_b   1.000
_cell.length_c   1.000
_cell.angle_alpha   90.00
_cell.angle_beta   90.00
_cell.angle_gamma   90.00
#
_symmetry.space_group_name_H-M   'P 1'
#
loop_
_entity.id
_entity.type
_entity.pdbx_description
1 polymer ?
#
loop_
_entity_poly.entity_id
_entity_poly.type
_entity_poly.pdbx_seq_one_letter_code
_entity_poly.pdbx_strand_id
1 'polypeptide(L)'
;MLHALTQLHGWRVALLLDEAHNLVDRARLMHTGELDQIRVRGLRHTAPKALRKPLDRLERAWKALNASASNDGADNAYRVLPALPDELMGALQQAATAVLDHLAEHPTTVDASLQGFLFDALHLTKLAEGFGPHSLCDLSRSRDGRTSVLCLRNVVPAPFLGPRWAAAHTATLFSATLQPPAFHRELLGLPERTAWIDVDSPFERTQLDIHIARDISTRWQHRDASVAPIAARIGAQHAARPGNYLAFFSSFDYLDRVAAAFEAAHPEVPVWRQARRMSEAEQADFLARFVAGGRGVGFAVLGGAFSEGIDLPGDRLIGAFIATLGLPQVNPVNEQIRQRLDTLVSRDTGSGFDCTYLYPGLQKVVQAAGRVIRTPEDRGVVHLIDDRFGRAEVRALLPRWWGLGTGSAR
;
A
#
# COMPACT_ATOMS: atom_id res chain seq x y z
N MET A 1 15.39 -10.86 14.89
CA MET A 1 16.12 -11.03 16.16
C MET A 1 15.20 -11.42 17.32
N LEU A 2 14.17 -10.62 17.65
CA LEU A 2 13.26 -10.90 18.79
C LEU A 2 12.62 -12.29 18.76
N HIS A 3 12.04 -12.72 17.64
CA HIS A 3 11.44 -14.07 17.56
C HIS A 3 12.45 -15.21 17.79
N ALA A 4 13.67 -15.08 17.26
CA ALA A 4 14.71 -16.09 17.46
C ALA A 4 15.11 -16.17 18.94
N LEU A 5 15.21 -15.02 19.63
CA LEU A 5 15.46 -14.97 21.07
C LEU A 5 14.30 -15.56 21.87
N THR A 6 13.06 -15.30 21.48
CA THR A 6 11.86 -15.91 22.07
C THR A 6 11.94 -17.43 22.03
N GLN A 7 12.30 -17.99 20.87
CA GLN A 7 12.44 -19.45 20.72
C GLN A 7 13.64 -20.00 21.50
N LEU A 8 14.80 -19.34 21.41
CA LEU A 8 16.03 -19.77 22.08
C LEU A 8 15.88 -19.81 23.62
N HIS A 9 15.20 -18.82 24.18
CA HIS A 9 15.05 -18.66 25.63
C HIS A 9 13.69 -19.15 26.16
N GLY A 10 12.82 -19.69 25.30
CA GLY A 10 11.49 -20.16 25.70
C GLY A 10 10.59 -19.08 26.31
N TRP A 11 10.73 -17.82 25.88
CA TRP A 11 9.96 -16.72 26.45
C TRP A 11 8.47 -16.84 26.12
N ARG A 12 7.62 -16.50 27.08
CA ARG A 12 6.18 -16.30 26.86
C ARG A 12 5.94 -14.86 26.45
N VAL A 13 5.62 -14.65 25.18
CA VAL A 13 5.44 -13.31 24.60
C VAL A 13 3.98 -13.03 24.29
N ALA A 14 3.49 -11.87 24.72
CA ALA A 14 2.21 -11.31 24.30
C ALA A 14 2.47 -10.18 23.29
N LEU A 15 1.74 -10.18 22.17
CA LEU A 15 1.86 -9.17 21.12
C LEU A 15 0.65 -8.23 21.15
N LEU A 16 0.92 -6.93 21.12
CA LEU A 16 -0.09 -5.88 20.91
C LEU A 16 0.27 -5.16 19.61
N LEU A 17 -0.58 -5.30 18.59
CA LEU A 17 -0.35 -4.73 17.25
C LEU A 17 -1.40 -3.66 16.97
N ASP A 18 -0.97 -2.41 17.09
CA ASP A 18 -1.73 -1.25 16.64
C ASP A 18 -1.66 -1.11 15.11
N GLU A 19 -2.64 -0.42 14.53
CA GLU A 19 -2.73 -0.15 13.10
C GLU A 19 -2.66 -1.44 12.26
N ALA A 20 -3.28 -2.52 12.77
CA ALA A 20 -3.20 -3.86 12.20
C ALA A 20 -3.70 -3.96 10.75
N HIS A 21 -4.48 -2.98 10.28
CA HIS A 21 -4.88 -2.87 8.88
C HIS A 21 -3.68 -2.72 7.92
N ASN A 22 -2.53 -2.21 8.39
CA ASN A 22 -1.31 -2.11 7.59
C ASN A 22 -0.53 -3.43 7.52
N LEU A 23 -0.88 -4.42 8.34
CA LEU A 23 -0.04 -5.60 8.54
C LEU A 23 0.06 -6.47 7.29
N VAL A 24 -0.99 -6.54 6.47
CA VAL A 24 -0.98 -7.31 5.21
C VAL A 24 0.09 -6.77 4.28
N ASP A 25 0.07 -5.46 4.01
CA ASP A 25 1.03 -4.83 3.09
C ASP A 25 2.45 -4.82 3.68
N ARG A 26 2.60 -4.57 4.98
CA ARG A 26 3.91 -4.64 5.65
C ARG A 26 4.50 -6.05 5.59
N ALA A 27 3.70 -7.09 5.79
CA ALA A 27 4.16 -8.47 5.70
C ALA A 27 4.50 -8.88 4.26
N ARG A 28 3.70 -8.45 3.27
CA ARG A 28 4.02 -8.64 1.85
C ARG A 28 5.36 -8.00 1.48
N LEU A 29 5.59 -6.75 1.92
CA LEU A 29 6.85 -6.04 1.69
C LEU A 29 8.02 -6.77 2.36
N MET A 30 7.87 -7.15 3.63
CA MET A 30 8.90 -7.89 4.38
C MET A 30 9.27 -9.23 3.73
N HIS A 31 8.31 -9.89 3.10
CA HIS A 31 8.48 -11.18 2.43
C HIS A 31 8.58 -11.08 0.90
N THR A 32 8.86 -9.88 0.39
CA THR A 32 9.21 -9.65 -1.01
C THR A 32 10.70 -9.34 -1.09
N GLY A 33 11.36 -9.85 -2.12
CA GLY A 33 12.76 -9.55 -2.41
C GLY A 33 12.95 -9.25 -3.88
N GLU A 34 13.83 -8.30 -4.17
CA GLU A 34 14.16 -7.88 -5.53
C GLU A 34 15.67 -7.92 -5.73
N LEU A 35 16.08 -8.32 -6.94
CA LEU A 35 17.47 -8.30 -7.35
C LEU A 35 17.58 -7.63 -8.72
N ASP A 36 18.33 -6.52 -8.75
CA ASP A 36 18.49 -5.67 -9.92
C ASP A 36 19.78 -5.99 -10.68
N GLN A 37 19.65 -6.40 -11.94
CA GLN A 37 20.78 -6.73 -12.80
C GLN A 37 21.73 -5.54 -12.99
N ILE A 38 21.24 -4.30 -12.97
CA ILE A 38 22.10 -3.11 -13.08
C ILE A 38 23.08 -3.06 -11.91
N ARG A 39 22.61 -3.34 -10.68
CA ARG A 39 23.47 -3.38 -9.49
C ARG A 39 24.52 -4.49 -9.60
N VAL A 40 24.11 -5.69 -10.04
CA VAL A 40 25.03 -6.82 -10.26
C VAL A 40 26.10 -6.48 -11.31
N ARG A 41 25.71 -5.81 -12.40
CA ARG A 41 26.66 -5.33 -13.42
C ARG A 41 27.62 -4.28 -12.87
N GLY A 42 27.12 -3.31 -12.10
CA GLY A 42 27.95 -2.31 -11.44
C GLY A 42 29.02 -2.94 -10.55
N LEU A 43 28.61 -3.92 -9.73
CA LEU A 43 29.51 -4.66 -8.86
C LEU A 43 30.62 -5.40 -9.61
N ARG A 44 30.33 -5.96 -10.80
CA ARG A 44 31.37 -6.62 -11.60
C ARG A 44 32.54 -5.70 -11.97
N HIS A 45 32.31 -4.40 -12.05
CA HIS A 45 33.35 -3.42 -12.39
C HIS A 45 34.20 -3.00 -11.20
N THR A 46 33.60 -2.94 -10.01
CA THR A 46 34.27 -2.48 -8.79
C THR A 46 34.79 -3.63 -7.91
N ALA A 47 34.27 -4.84 -8.11
CA ALA A 47 34.55 -5.97 -7.23
C ALA A 47 36.02 -6.44 -7.31
N PRO A 48 36.58 -6.88 -6.17
CA PRO A 48 37.87 -7.58 -6.07
C PRO A 48 38.02 -8.71 -7.09
N LYS A 49 39.26 -8.97 -7.51
CA LYS A 49 39.58 -10.01 -8.51
C LYS A 49 39.02 -11.39 -8.15
N ALA A 50 39.01 -11.74 -6.86
CA ALA A 50 38.48 -13.01 -6.35
C ALA A 50 36.99 -13.21 -6.68
N LEU A 51 36.20 -12.12 -6.72
CA LEU A 51 34.75 -12.16 -6.90
C LEU A 51 34.33 -12.11 -8.38
N ARG A 52 35.24 -11.82 -9.31
CA ARG A 52 34.92 -11.68 -10.74
C ARG A 52 34.30 -12.95 -11.32
N LYS A 53 34.90 -14.12 -11.07
CA LYS A 53 34.40 -15.39 -11.62
C LYS A 53 32.98 -15.73 -11.15
N PRO A 54 32.65 -15.69 -9.83
CA PRO A 54 31.29 -15.88 -9.35
C PRO A 54 30.29 -14.88 -9.95
N LEU A 55 30.63 -13.58 -9.98
CA LEU A 55 29.74 -12.56 -10.52
C LEU A 55 29.54 -12.68 -12.04
N ASP A 56 30.56 -13.11 -12.79
CA ASP A 56 30.44 -13.42 -14.22
C ASP A 56 29.56 -14.64 -14.49
N ARG A 57 29.57 -15.64 -13.60
CA ARG A 57 28.65 -16.78 -13.67
C ARG A 57 27.21 -16.32 -13.44
N LEU A 58 26.99 -15.50 -12.42
CA LEU A 58 25.68 -14.90 -12.12
C LEU A 58 25.14 -14.09 -13.32
N GLU A 59 25.95 -13.21 -13.89
CA GLU A 59 25.54 -12.42 -15.07
C GLU A 59 25.26 -13.28 -16.30
N ARG A 60 25.99 -14.38 -16.50
CA ARG A 60 25.71 -15.32 -17.60
C ARG A 60 24.37 -16.02 -17.42
N ALA A 61 24.08 -16.54 -16.23
CA ALA A 61 22.77 -17.13 -15.92
C ALA A 61 21.63 -16.11 -16.11
N TRP A 62 21.87 -14.85 -15.72
CA TRP A 62 20.90 -13.78 -15.92
C TRP A 62 20.63 -13.46 -17.39
N LYS A 63 21.69 -13.41 -18.22
CA LYS A 63 21.54 -13.22 -19.67
C LYS A 63 20.76 -14.37 -20.32
N ALA A 64 21.00 -15.60 -19.88
CA ALA A 64 20.24 -16.76 -20.35
C ALA A 64 18.76 -16.64 -20.00
N LEU A 65 18.43 -16.23 -18.76
CA LEU A 65 17.06 -15.97 -18.34
C LEU A 65 16.38 -14.85 -19.17
N ASN A 66 17.08 -13.75 -19.43
CA ASN A 66 16.54 -12.67 -20.26
C ASN A 66 16.35 -13.10 -21.73
N ALA A 67 17.23 -13.95 -22.26
CA ALA A 67 17.13 -14.46 -23.62
C ALA A 67 15.94 -15.41 -23.79
N SER A 68 15.77 -16.37 -22.88
CA SER A 68 14.61 -17.27 -22.90
C SER A 68 13.29 -16.51 -22.73
N ALA A 69 13.29 -15.46 -21.91
CA ALA A 69 12.12 -14.62 -21.71
C ALA A 69 11.73 -13.78 -22.96
N SER A 70 12.64 -13.53 -23.90
CA SER A 70 12.41 -12.65 -25.06
C SER A 70 11.65 -13.29 -26.22
N ASN A 71 11.60 -14.63 -26.27
CA ASN A 71 11.11 -15.37 -27.45
C ASN A 71 9.58 -15.57 -27.49
N ASP A 72 8.83 -15.09 -26.49
CA ASP A 72 7.40 -15.41 -26.32
C ASP A 72 6.41 -14.37 -26.90
N GLY A 73 6.87 -13.38 -27.66
CA GLY A 73 6.02 -12.52 -28.51
C GLY A 73 5.01 -11.57 -27.82
N ALA A 74 4.85 -11.63 -26.50
CA ALA A 74 4.01 -10.72 -25.72
C ALA A 74 4.80 -9.49 -25.22
N ASP A 75 4.08 -8.44 -24.80
CA ASP A 75 4.62 -7.18 -24.28
C ASP A 75 5.71 -7.45 -23.21
N ASN A 76 6.97 -7.27 -23.60
CA ASN A 76 8.14 -7.84 -22.92
C ASN A 76 8.54 -7.09 -21.63
N ALA A 77 7.80 -6.05 -21.23
CA ALA A 77 8.18 -5.20 -20.10
C ALA A 77 8.03 -5.89 -18.73
N TYR A 78 7.02 -6.75 -18.56
CA TYR A 78 6.76 -7.44 -17.30
C TYR A 78 6.23 -8.85 -17.55
N ARG A 79 6.74 -9.83 -16.79
CA ARG A 79 6.34 -11.23 -16.91
C ARG A 79 6.42 -11.96 -15.58
N VAL A 80 5.49 -12.88 -15.35
CA VAL A 80 5.58 -13.90 -14.28
C VAL A 80 6.23 -15.15 -14.85
N LEU A 81 7.27 -15.64 -14.17
CA LEU A 81 7.94 -16.89 -14.45
C LEU A 81 7.14 -18.06 -13.85
N PRO A 82 7.02 -19.19 -14.57
CA PRO A 82 6.24 -20.34 -14.10
C PRO A 82 6.88 -21.04 -12.88
N ALA A 83 8.19 -20.90 -12.72
CA ALA A 83 8.96 -21.46 -11.62
C ALA A 83 10.16 -20.54 -11.30
N LEU A 84 10.87 -20.85 -10.22
CA LEU A 84 12.13 -20.19 -9.90
C LEU A 84 13.18 -20.48 -11.00
N PRO A 85 14.01 -19.49 -11.38
CA PRO A 85 15.09 -19.71 -12.33
C PRO A 85 16.28 -20.39 -11.64
N ASP A 86 16.25 -21.73 -11.55
CA ASP A 86 17.20 -22.52 -10.75
C ASP A 86 18.69 -22.23 -11.07
N GLU A 87 19.06 -22.09 -12.34
CA GLU A 87 20.44 -21.76 -12.72
C GLU A 87 20.88 -20.40 -12.18
N LEU A 88 19.97 -19.41 -12.20
CA LEU A 88 20.25 -18.08 -11.68
C LEU A 88 20.33 -18.10 -10.15
N MET A 89 19.41 -18.81 -9.49
CA MET A 89 19.39 -18.97 -8.03
C MET A 89 20.65 -19.68 -7.51
N GLY A 90 21.09 -20.73 -8.20
CA GLY A 90 22.34 -21.43 -7.87
C GLY A 90 23.57 -20.54 -8.07
N ALA A 91 23.62 -19.76 -9.15
CA ALA A 91 24.70 -18.80 -9.38
C ALA A 91 24.70 -17.66 -8.34
N LEU A 92 23.51 -17.21 -7.89
CA LEU A 92 23.35 -16.20 -6.85
C LEU A 92 23.89 -16.69 -5.51
N GLN A 93 23.54 -17.92 -5.11
CA GLN A 93 24.03 -18.52 -3.87
C GLN A 93 25.56 -18.68 -3.85
N GLN A 94 26.15 -19.08 -4.98
CA GLN A 94 27.60 -19.17 -5.14
C GLN A 94 28.28 -17.80 -5.07
N ALA A 95 27.68 -16.78 -5.68
CA ALA A 95 28.19 -15.41 -5.59
C ALA A 95 28.11 -14.86 -4.17
N ALA A 96 26.99 -15.07 -3.46
CA ALA A 96 26.83 -14.68 -2.06
C ALA A 96 27.87 -15.36 -1.15
N THR A 97 28.11 -16.66 -1.34
CA THR A 97 29.12 -17.42 -0.59
C THR A 97 30.52 -16.84 -0.82
N ALA A 98 30.90 -16.58 -2.08
CA ALA A 98 32.20 -15.98 -2.38
C ALA A 98 32.37 -14.58 -1.78
N VAL A 99 31.30 -13.77 -1.74
CA VAL A 99 31.31 -12.46 -1.09
C VAL A 99 31.50 -12.60 0.42
N LEU A 100 30.81 -13.55 1.07
CA LEU A 100 30.99 -13.84 2.50
C LEU A 100 32.43 -14.23 2.82
N ASP A 101 32.99 -15.18 2.06
CA ASP A 101 34.38 -15.63 2.24
C ASP A 101 35.35 -14.45 2.10
N HIS A 102 35.16 -13.61 1.08
CA HIS A 102 36.00 -12.44 0.86
C HIS A 102 35.93 -11.44 2.02
N LEU A 103 34.73 -11.14 2.53
CA LEU A 103 34.55 -10.22 3.67
C LEU A 103 35.14 -10.80 4.96
N ALA A 104 35.08 -12.13 5.15
CA ALA A 104 35.71 -12.80 6.29
C ALA A 104 37.25 -12.71 6.24
N GLU A 105 37.84 -12.84 5.05
CA GLU A 105 39.29 -12.66 4.84
C GLU A 105 39.75 -11.20 4.94
N HIS A 106 38.84 -10.23 4.71
CA HIS A 106 39.15 -8.80 4.66
C HIS A 106 38.22 -7.98 5.57
N PRO A 107 38.20 -8.23 6.90
CA PRO A 107 37.20 -7.69 7.82
C PRO A 107 37.22 -6.17 7.98
N THR A 108 38.34 -5.51 7.62
CA THR A 108 38.48 -4.05 7.69
C THR A 108 37.97 -3.33 6.44
N THR A 109 37.64 -4.07 5.37
CA THR A 109 37.17 -3.50 4.11
C THR A 109 35.65 -3.38 4.14
N VAL A 110 35.15 -2.15 4.26
CA VAL A 110 33.71 -1.86 4.21
C VAL A 110 33.35 -1.40 2.80
N ASP A 111 32.92 -2.33 1.94
CA ASP A 111 32.32 -2.00 0.65
C ASP A 111 30.79 -2.10 0.78
N ALA A 112 30.13 -0.94 0.85
CA ALA A 112 28.68 -0.84 0.99
C ALA A 112 27.93 -1.49 -0.18
N SER A 113 28.52 -1.50 -1.39
CA SER A 113 27.88 -2.11 -2.56
C SER A 113 27.90 -3.63 -2.46
N LEU A 114 29.03 -4.21 -2.02
CA LEU A 114 29.13 -5.66 -1.79
C LEU A 114 28.23 -6.11 -0.64
N GLN A 115 28.15 -5.33 0.44
CA GLN A 115 27.24 -5.61 1.56
C GLN A 115 25.76 -5.54 1.12
N GLY A 116 25.38 -4.51 0.36
CA GLY A 116 24.03 -4.38 -0.17
C GLY A 116 23.63 -5.58 -1.04
N PHE A 117 24.49 -5.97 -1.98
CA PHE A 117 24.26 -7.18 -2.78
C PHE A 117 24.20 -8.46 -1.96
N LEU A 118 25.06 -8.60 -0.95
CA LEU A 118 25.04 -9.76 -0.08
C LEU A 118 23.70 -9.87 0.67
N PHE A 119 23.20 -8.75 1.22
CA PHE A 119 21.89 -8.74 1.87
C PHE A 119 20.75 -9.07 0.91
N ASP A 120 20.74 -8.45 -0.27
CA ASP A 120 19.75 -8.74 -1.32
C ASP A 120 19.79 -10.23 -1.71
N ALA A 121 20.99 -10.79 -1.92
CA ALA A 121 21.19 -12.19 -2.30
C ALA A 121 20.75 -13.17 -1.20
N LEU A 122 21.17 -12.95 0.05
CA LEU A 122 20.77 -13.79 1.18
C LEU A 122 19.27 -13.76 1.42
N HIS A 123 18.66 -12.57 1.32
CA HIS A 123 17.21 -12.41 1.44
C HIS A 123 16.47 -13.16 0.33
N LEU A 124 16.89 -12.99 -0.93
CA LEU A 124 16.28 -13.68 -2.07
C LEU A 124 16.42 -15.21 -1.97
N THR A 125 17.60 -15.71 -1.63
CA THR A 125 17.82 -17.15 -1.41
C THR A 125 16.95 -17.67 -0.27
N LYS A 126 16.80 -16.90 0.82
CA LYS A 126 15.93 -17.31 1.93
C LYS A 126 14.46 -17.35 1.54
N LEU A 127 13.99 -16.39 0.74
CA LEU A 127 12.62 -16.39 0.22
C LEU A 127 12.38 -17.54 -0.76
N ALA A 128 13.38 -17.90 -1.56
CA ALA A 128 13.30 -19.02 -2.50
C ALA A 128 13.06 -20.37 -1.80
N GLU A 129 13.66 -20.59 -0.62
CA GLU A 129 13.40 -21.80 0.20
C GLU A 129 11.93 -21.95 0.60
N GLY A 130 11.25 -20.82 0.84
CA GLY A 130 9.83 -20.77 1.20
C GLY A 130 8.90 -20.52 0.01
N PHE A 131 9.41 -20.55 -1.22
CA PHE A 131 8.60 -20.21 -2.40
C PHE A 131 7.48 -21.22 -2.62
N GLY A 132 6.30 -20.73 -3.00
CA GLY A 132 5.13 -21.56 -3.24
C GLY A 132 3.96 -20.79 -3.82
N PRO A 133 2.75 -21.37 -3.80
CA PRO A 133 1.56 -20.76 -4.40
C PRO A 133 1.26 -19.36 -3.86
N HIS A 134 1.64 -19.05 -2.62
CA HIS A 134 1.45 -17.76 -1.96
C HIS A 134 2.36 -16.62 -2.49
N SER A 135 3.23 -16.90 -3.46
CA SER A 135 4.21 -15.94 -4.02
C SER A 135 4.27 -16.00 -5.54
N LEU A 136 4.76 -14.93 -6.16
CA LEU A 136 5.07 -14.81 -7.58
C LEU A 136 6.58 -14.70 -7.78
N CYS A 137 7.08 -15.27 -8.87
CA CYS A 137 8.42 -15.00 -9.38
C CYS A 137 8.23 -14.16 -10.64
N ASP A 138 8.53 -12.87 -10.59
CA ASP A 138 8.32 -11.96 -11.72
C ASP A 138 9.60 -11.28 -12.19
N LEU A 139 9.61 -10.90 -13.46
CA LEU A 139 10.74 -10.28 -14.13
C LEU A 139 10.25 -9.00 -14.81
N SER A 140 10.82 -7.87 -14.40
CA SER A 140 10.56 -6.55 -15.00
C SER A 140 11.76 -6.12 -15.83
N ARG A 141 11.58 -5.84 -17.12
CA ARG A 141 12.67 -5.46 -18.02
C ARG A 141 12.80 -3.94 -18.13
N SER A 142 14.04 -3.49 -18.30
CA SER A 142 14.31 -2.10 -18.66
C SER A 142 13.72 -1.77 -20.03
N ARG A 143 13.45 -0.49 -20.30
CA ARG A 143 12.89 -0.01 -21.57
C ARG A 143 13.75 -0.37 -22.79
N ASP A 144 15.07 -0.46 -22.62
CA ASP A 144 16.01 -0.88 -23.67
C ASP A 144 16.11 -2.41 -23.80
N GLY A 145 15.43 -3.16 -22.93
CA GLY A 145 15.42 -4.63 -22.89
C GLY A 145 16.73 -5.27 -22.47
N ARG A 146 17.77 -4.49 -22.09
CA ARG A 146 19.13 -5.00 -21.84
C ARG A 146 19.35 -5.51 -20.42
N THR A 147 18.48 -5.11 -19.49
CA THR A 147 18.54 -5.46 -18.07
C THR A 147 17.17 -5.81 -17.55
N SER A 148 17.14 -6.47 -16.39
CA SER A 148 15.89 -6.80 -15.71
C SER A 148 16.05 -6.81 -14.19
N VAL A 149 14.93 -6.71 -13.50
CA VAL A 149 14.79 -6.91 -12.06
C VAL A 149 14.01 -8.21 -11.87
N LEU A 150 14.61 -9.15 -11.15
CA LEU A 150 13.94 -10.35 -10.67
C LEU A 150 13.29 -10.05 -9.32
N CYS A 151 12.01 -10.36 -9.17
CA CYS A 151 11.28 -10.18 -7.93
C CYS A 151 10.69 -11.51 -7.47
N LEU A 152 10.97 -11.89 -6.22
CA LEU A 152 10.20 -12.90 -5.50
C LEU A 152 9.17 -12.16 -4.65
N ARG A 153 7.95 -12.06 -5.16
CA ARG A 153 6.88 -11.22 -4.61
C ARG A 153 5.93 -12.03 -3.76
N ASN A 154 5.78 -11.65 -2.50
CA ASN A 154 4.76 -12.26 -1.66
C ASN A 154 3.36 -11.71 -2.00
N VAL A 155 2.40 -12.61 -2.19
CA VAL A 155 0.99 -12.26 -2.45
C VAL A 155 0.14 -12.55 -1.22
N VAL A 156 0.37 -13.68 -0.55
CA VAL A 156 -0.31 -14.08 0.68
C VAL A 156 0.75 -14.30 1.76
N PRO A 157 0.83 -13.44 2.80
CA PRO A 157 1.88 -13.55 3.81
C PRO A 157 1.60 -14.62 4.87
N ALA A 158 0.38 -15.18 4.92
CA ALA A 158 -0.05 -16.16 5.90
C ALA A 158 0.95 -17.28 6.21
N PRO A 159 1.60 -17.94 5.22
CA PRO A 159 2.55 -19.01 5.52
C PRO A 159 3.79 -18.56 6.31
N PHE A 160 4.19 -17.29 6.16
CA PHE A 160 5.31 -16.71 6.91
C PHE A 160 4.91 -16.25 8.31
N LEU A 161 3.66 -15.78 8.47
CA LEU A 161 3.14 -15.26 9.74
C LEU A 161 2.59 -16.35 10.66
N GLY A 162 2.04 -17.43 10.11
CA GLY A 162 1.48 -18.56 10.88
C GLY A 162 2.41 -19.09 11.99
N PRO A 163 3.68 -19.43 11.69
CA PRO A 163 4.65 -19.84 12.71
C PRO A 163 4.94 -18.77 13.75
N ARG A 164 4.81 -17.47 13.41
CA ARG A 164 4.99 -16.36 14.35
C ARG A 164 3.83 -16.30 15.34
N TRP A 165 2.60 -16.48 14.86
CA TRP A 165 1.41 -16.55 15.71
C TRP A 165 1.47 -17.75 16.66
N ALA A 166 1.90 -18.90 16.17
CA ALA A 166 2.03 -20.11 16.97
C ALA A 166 3.09 -20.00 18.08
N ALA A 167 4.16 -19.23 17.84
CA ALA A 167 5.22 -19.00 18.83
C ALA A 167 4.84 -17.95 19.90
N ALA A 168 3.88 -17.07 19.61
CA ALA A 168 3.39 -16.10 20.59
C ALA A 168 2.44 -16.78 21.57
N HIS A 169 2.48 -16.36 22.85
CA HIS A 169 1.51 -16.82 23.84
C HIS A 169 0.12 -16.25 23.55
N THR A 170 0.06 -14.95 23.21
CA THR A 170 -1.15 -14.24 22.79
C THR A 170 -0.81 -13.16 21.78
N ALA A 171 -1.77 -12.79 20.93
CA ALA A 171 -1.68 -11.64 20.04
C ALA A 171 -3.02 -10.91 19.97
N THR A 172 -3.00 -9.59 20.18
CA THR A 172 -4.15 -8.71 20.02
C THR A 172 -3.83 -7.71 18.93
N LEU A 173 -4.63 -7.76 17.86
CA LEU A 173 -4.54 -6.86 16.71
C LEU A 173 -5.70 -5.88 16.81
N PHE A 174 -5.42 -4.58 16.72
CA PHE A 174 -6.46 -3.56 16.80
C PHE A 174 -6.25 -2.48 15.72
N SER A 175 -7.38 -1.97 15.21
CA SER A 175 -7.44 -0.95 14.17
C SER A 175 -8.90 -0.55 13.92
N ALA A 176 -9.13 0.75 13.65
CA ALA A 176 -10.45 1.27 13.30
C ALA A 176 -10.95 0.84 11.91
N THR A 177 -10.06 0.37 11.03
CA THR A 177 -10.36 0.02 9.63
C THR A 177 -10.00 -1.43 9.31
N LEU A 178 -10.15 -2.32 10.30
CA LEU A 178 -9.89 -3.75 10.12
C LEU A 178 -11.18 -4.41 9.59
N GLN A 179 -11.50 -4.22 8.31
CA GLN A 179 -12.69 -4.81 7.67
C GLN A 179 -12.38 -5.09 6.19
N PRO A 180 -12.85 -6.21 5.62
CA PRO A 180 -13.66 -7.27 6.26
C PRO A 180 -12.82 -8.29 7.04
N PRO A 181 -13.41 -9.03 8.00
CA PRO A 181 -12.66 -9.95 8.86
C PRO A 181 -12.02 -11.12 8.11
N ALA A 182 -12.75 -11.70 7.15
CA ALA A 182 -12.27 -12.85 6.37
C ALA A 182 -10.96 -12.53 5.64
N PHE A 183 -10.90 -11.35 4.98
CA PHE A 183 -9.70 -10.84 4.31
C PHE A 183 -8.47 -10.79 5.21
N HIS A 184 -8.58 -10.17 6.39
CA HIS A 184 -7.45 -10.07 7.31
C HIS A 184 -7.09 -11.43 7.93
N ARG A 185 -8.07 -12.24 8.31
CA ARG A 185 -7.83 -13.56 8.90
C ARG A 185 -7.07 -14.47 7.95
N GLU A 186 -7.52 -14.55 6.70
CA GLU A 186 -6.91 -15.42 5.71
C GLU A 186 -5.54 -14.92 5.28
N LEU A 187 -5.40 -13.65 4.87
CA LEU A 187 -4.11 -13.14 4.39
C LEU A 187 -3.04 -13.11 5.47
N LEU A 188 -3.40 -12.88 6.74
CA LEU A 188 -2.45 -12.90 7.85
C LEU A 188 -2.23 -14.29 8.43
N GLY A 189 -3.00 -15.30 8.02
CA GLY A 189 -2.91 -16.66 8.57
C GLY A 189 -3.29 -16.73 10.04
N LEU A 190 -4.29 -15.95 10.46
CA LEU A 190 -4.77 -15.95 11.83
C LEU A 190 -5.47 -17.30 12.12
N PRO A 191 -5.27 -17.90 13.31
CA PRO A 191 -5.93 -19.14 13.68
C PRO A 191 -7.47 -19.05 13.57
N GLU A 192 -8.14 -20.16 13.25
CA GLU A 192 -9.62 -20.21 13.17
C GLU A 192 -10.30 -19.78 14.48
N ARG A 193 -9.66 -20.06 15.62
CA ARG A 193 -10.12 -19.66 16.96
C ARG A 193 -9.95 -18.17 17.27
N THR A 194 -9.46 -17.37 16.33
CA THR A 194 -9.24 -15.93 16.56
C THR A 194 -10.57 -15.25 16.80
N ALA A 195 -10.75 -14.71 18.01
CA ALA A 195 -11.89 -13.90 18.35
C ALA A 195 -11.86 -12.59 17.53
N TRP A 196 -13.02 -12.22 16.98
CA TRP A 196 -13.19 -10.95 16.29
C TRP A 196 -14.18 -10.10 17.07
N ILE A 197 -13.73 -8.95 17.55
CA ILE A 197 -14.52 -8.04 18.36
C ILE A 197 -14.64 -6.74 17.58
N ASP A 198 -15.86 -6.39 17.22
CA ASP A 198 -16.20 -5.06 16.70
C ASP A 198 -16.65 -4.22 17.91
N VAL A 199 -15.91 -3.15 18.20
CA VAL A 199 -16.21 -2.25 19.31
C VAL A 199 -16.99 -1.07 18.75
N ASP A 200 -18.14 -0.77 19.38
CA ASP A 200 -18.99 0.34 18.93
C ASP A 200 -18.22 1.66 18.91
N SER A 201 -18.52 2.46 17.89
CA SER A 201 -17.94 3.79 17.74
C SER A 201 -18.32 4.65 18.95
N PRO A 202 -17.37 5.41 19.54
CA PRO A 202 -17.70 6.40 20.56
C PRO A 202 -18.40 7.63 19.96
N PHE A 203 -18.48 7.71 18.62
CA PHE A 203 -19.12 8.81 17.89
C PHE A 203 -20.56 8.47 17.51
N GLU A 204 -21.42 9.47 17.66
CA GLU A 204 -22.82 9.48 17.25
C GLU A 204 -22.97 9.83 15.77
N ARG A 205 -23.96 9.21 15.10
CA ARG A 205 -24.29 9.53 13.68
C ARG A 205 -24.50 11.03 13.45
N THR A 206 -25.05 11.75 14.42
CA THR A 206 -25.37 13.18 14.29
C THR A 206 -24.15 14.09 14.28
N GLN A 207 -22.95 13.56 14.51
CA GLN A 207 -21.69 14.30 14.47
C GLN A 207 -21.12 14.41 13.05
N LEU A 208 -21.38 13.43 12.18
CA LEU A 208 -20.82 13.36 10.83
C LEU A 208 -21.90 13.33 9.77
N ASP A 209 -22.02 14.41 9.03
CA ASP A 209 -22.90 14.46 7.86
C ASP A 209 -22.21 13.84 6.66
N ILE A 210 -22.74 12.70 6.19
CA ILE A 210 -22.17 11.97 5.05
C ILE A 210 -23.01 12.22 3.80
N HIS A 211 -22.37 12.78 2.77
CA HIS A 211 -22.98 12.99 1.47
C HIS A 211 -22.34 12.12 0.39
N ILE A 212 -23.15 11.30 -0.29
CA ILE A 212 -22.68 10.50 -1.43
C ILE A 212 -23.10 11.19 -2.73
N ALA A 213 -22.15 11.63 -3.55
CA ALA A 213 -22.41 12.17 -4.88
C ALA A 213 -22.46 11.01 -5.89
N ARG A 214 -23.68 10.55 -6.21
CA ARG A 214 -23.92 9.41 -7.11
C ARG A 214 -23.94 9.79 -8.60
N ASP A 215 -23.99 11.09 -8.86
CA ASP A 215 -24.06 11.76 -10.15
C ASP A 215 -22.68 12.04 -10.75
N ILE A 216 -21.59 11.77 -10.01
CA ILE A 216 -20.21 12.04 -10.43
C ILE A 216 -19.44 10.72 -10.51
N SER A 217 -18.74 10.48 -11.63
CA SER A 217 -17.81 9.35 -11.78
C SER A 217 -16.37 9.84 -11.84
N THR A 218 -15.48 9.30 -11.01
CA THR A 218 -14.05 9.68 -10.97
C THR A 218 -13.13 8.72 -11.74
N ARG A 219 -13.72 7.76 -12.47
CA ARG A 219 -13.00 6.85 -13.38
C ARG A 219 -12.24 7.65 -14.42
N TRP A 220 -11.09 7.13 -14.85
CA TRP A 220 -10.17 7.82 -15.76
C TRP A 220 -10.87 8.42 -16.99
N GLN A 221 -11.74 7.65 -17.64
CA GLN A 221 -12.50 8.06 -18.84
C GLN A 221 -13.46 9.23 -18.61
N HIS A 222 -13.91 9.46 -17.37
CA HIS A 222 -14.90 10.49 -17.00
C HIS A 222 -14.28 11.65 -16.21
N ARG A 223 -12.96 11.65 -15.99
CA ARG A 223 -12.28 12.65 -15.15
C ARG A 223 -12.48 14.06 -15.67
N ASP A 224 -12.39 14.25 -16.98
CA ASP A 224 -12.53 15.57 -17.59
C ASP A 224 -13.91 16.19 -17.30
N ALA A 225 -14.96 15.40 -17.45
CA ALA A 225 -16.34 15.82 -17.19
C ALA A 225 -16.66 16.01 -15.69
N SER A 226 -15.89 15.39 -14.79
CA SER A 226 -16.13 15.47 -13.34
C SER A 226 -15.43 16.64 -12.65
N VAL A 227 -14.43 17.27 -13.29
CA VAL A 227 -13.68 18.40 -12.70
C VAL A 227 -14.59 19.55 -12.24
N ALA A 228 -15.42 20.08 -13.14
CA ALA A 228 -16.27 21.22 -12.82
C ALA A 228 -17.37 20.88 -11.79
N PRO A 229 -18.10 19.75 -11.89
CA PRO A 229 -19.04 19.32 -10.85
C PRO A 229 -18.40 19.16 -9.45
N ILE A 230 -17.18 18.63 -9.37
CA ILE A 230 -16.47 18.48 -8.10
C ILE A 230 -16.12 19.86 -7.52
N ALA A 231 -15.54 20.75 -8.33
CA ALA A 231 -15.17 22.10 -7.89
C ALA A 231 -16.40 22.87 -7.37
N ALA A 232 -17.52 22.82 -8.11
CA ALA A 232 -18.78 23.44 -7.70
C ALA A 232 -19.32 22.86 -6.38
N ARG A 233 -19.19 21.54 -6.17
CA ARG A 233 -19.64 20.89 -4.92
C ARG A 233 -18.78 21.28 -3.72
N ILE A 234 -17.47 21.40 -3.89
CA ILE A 234 -16.56 21.92 -2.86
C ILE A 234 -16.94 23.36 -2.52
N GLY A 235 -17.16 24.21 -3.53
CA GLY A 235 -17.54 25.61 -3.37
C GLY A 235 -18.87 25.80 -2.64
N ALA A 236 -19.89 25.06 -3.05
CA ALA A 236 -21.21 25.10 -2.42
C ALA A 236 -21.15 24.71 -0.94
N GLN A 237 -20.40 23.65 -0.59
CA GLN A 237 -20.24 23.23 0.79
C GLN A 237 -19.43 24.26 1.60
N HIS A 238 -18.34 24.80 1.06
CA HIS A 238 -17.56 25.84 1.72
C HIS A 238 -18.38 27.12 1.94
N ALA A 239 -19.21 27.52 0.97
CA ALA A 239 -20.09 28.68 1.10
C ALA A 239 -21.17 28.47 2.17
N ALA A 240 -21.75 27.28 2.25
CA ALA A 240 -22.76 26.94 3.26
C ALA A 240 -22.20 26.88 4.69
N ARG A 241 -20.97 26.38 4.85
CA ARG A 241 -20.26 26.31 6.14
C ARG A 241 -18.79 26.64 5.94
N PRO A 242 -18.38 27.92 6.02
CA PRO A 242 -16.98 28.32 5.88
C PRO A 242 -16.13 27.68 6.97
N GLY A 243 -14.95 27.19 6.60
CA GLY A 243 -14.01 26.56 7.52
C GLY A 243 -12.90 25.83 6.77
N ASN A 244 -12.09 25.06 7.48
CA ASN A 244 -11.04 24.26 6.86
C ASN A 244 -11.57 22.94 6.32
N TYR A 245 -11.27 22.65 5.06
CA TYR A 245 -11.60 21.40 4.40
C TYR A 245 -10.37 20.75 3.77
N LEU A 246 -10.41 19.43 3.63
CA LEU A 246 -9.39 18.67 2.91
C LEU A 246 -10.03 17.81 1.81
N ALA A 247 -9.62 18.03 0.57
CA ALA A 247 -10.10 17.34 -0.62
C ALA A 247 -9.03 16.34 -1.11
N PHE A 248 -9.43 15.07 -1.21
CA PHE A 248 -8.57 13.94 -1.55
C PHE A 248 -8.86 13.41 -2.97
N PHE A 249 -7.81 13.22 -3.76
CA PHE A 249 -7.87 12.79 -5.15
C PHE A 249 -6.99 11.57 -5.45
N SER A 250 -7.25 10.84 -6.53
CA SER A 250 -6.47 9.64 -6.89
C SER A 250 -5.05 9.91 -7.43
N SER A 251 -4.74 11.14 -7.83
CA SER A 251 -3.47 11.48 -8.46
C SER A 251 -3.24 12.99 -8.46
N PHE A 252 -1.98 13.42 -8.43
CA PHE A 252 -1.59 14.83 -8.50
C PHE A 252 -2.15 15.55 -9.73
N ASP A 253 -2.16 14.91 -10.90
CA ASP A 253 -2.75 15.49 -12.12
C ASP A 253 -4.24 15.84 -11.92
N TYR A 254 -4.98 14.95 -11.27
CA TYR A 254 -6.41 15.15 -11.07
C TYR A 254 -6.68 16.20 -9.98
N LEU A 255 -5.87 16.18 -8.92
CA LEU A 255 -5.82 17.20 -7.89
C LEU A 255 -5.60 18.59 -8.51
N ASP A 256 -4.56 18.76 -9.33
CA ASP A 256 -4.18 20.04 -9.92
C ASP A 256 -5.29 20.61 -10.81
N ARG A 257 -5.96 19.75 -11.59
CA ARG A 257 -7.07 20.14 -12.46
C ARG A 257 -8.28 20.61 -11.69
N VAL A 258 -8.67 19.90 -10.63
CA VAL A 258 -9.81 20.30 -9.78
C VAL A 258 -9.48 21.53 -8.96
N ALA A 259 -8.27 21.63 -8.40
CA ALA A 259 -7.83 22.79 -7.64
C ALA A 259 -7.80 24.05 -8.53
N ALA A 260 -7.31 23.95 -9.76
CA ALA A 260 -7.31 25.08 -10.70
C ALA A 260 -8.74 25.51 -11.09
N ALA A 261 -9.64 24.56 -11.33
CA ALA A 261 -11.04 24.88 -11.61
C ALA A 261 -11.74 25.52 -10.40
N PHE A 262 -11.41 25.07 -9.18
CA PHE A 262 -11.94 25.63 -7.94
C PHE A 262 -11.43 27.06 -7.69
N GLU A 263 -10.12 27.30 -7.78
CA GLU A 263 -9.52 28.63 -7.62
C GLU A 263 -10.07 29.64 -8.65
N ALA A 264 -10.31 29.20 -9.89
CA ALA A 264 -10.90 30.06 -10.91
C ALA A 264 -12.36 30.46 -10.61
N ALA A 265 -13.13 29.56 -10.00
CA ALA A 265 -14.53 29.78 -9.65
C ALA A 265 -14.72 30.48 -8.29
N HIS A 266 -13.77 30.32 -7.38
CA HIS A 266 -13.80 30.79 -5.99
C HIS A 266 -12.48 31.47 -5.57
N PRO A 267 -12.09 32.58 -6.23
CA PRO A 267 -10.79 33.23 -6.01
C PRO A 267 -10.60 33.79 -4.59
N GLU A 268 -11.70 33.96 -3.85
CA GLU A 268 -11.69 34.44 -2.46
C GLU A 268 -11.33 33.36 -1.43
N VAL A 269 -11.37 32.08 -1.80
CA VAL A 269 -11.13 30.97 -0.89
C VAL A 269 -9.64 30.63 -0.89
N PRO A 270 -8.95 30.66 0.27
CA PRO A 270 -7.57 30.18 0.37
C PRO A 270 -7.45 28.71 -0.04
N VAL A 271 -6.53 28.44 -0.97
CA VAL A 271 -6.25 27.10 -1.49
C VAL A 271 -4.80 26.72 -1.25
N TRP A 272 -4.58 25.46 -0.89
CA TRP A 272 -3.24 24.89 -0.77
C TRP A 272 -3.22 23.49 -1.37
N ARG A 273 -2.13 23.16 -2.08
CA ARG A 273 -2.01 21.91 -2.84
C ARG A 273 -0.81 21.12 -2.35
N GLN A 274 -0.99 19.82 -2.19
CA GLN A 274 0.10 18.90 -1.90
C GLN A 274 1.05 18.82 -3.09
N ALA A 275 2.34 19.03 -2.86
CA ALA A 275 3.37 18.84 -3.89
C ALA A 275 3.77 17.37 -4.03
N ARG A 276 4.24 16.96 -5.23
CA ARG A 276 4.60 15.56 -5.55
C ARG A 276 5.70 14.97 -4.67
N ARG A 277 6.58 15.80 -4.12
CA ARG A 277 7.72 15.41 -3.29
C ARG A 277 7.88 16.42 -2.15
N MET A 278 6.99 16.32 -1.16
CA MET A 278 7.14 17.11 0.06
C MET A 278 8.07 16.39 1.02
N SER A 279 9.11 17.09 1.46
CA SER A 279 9.86 16.77 2.67
C SER A 279 8.93 16.78 3.89
N GLU A 280 9.35 16.15 4.99
CA GLU A 280 8.59 16.17 6.25
C GLU A 280 8.29 17.59 6.73
N ALA A 281 9.24 18.52 6.56
CA ALA A 281 9.05 19.93 6.87
C ALA A 281 7.95 20.57 6.01
N GLU A 282 7.97 20.35 4.69
CA GLU A 282 6.92 20.88 3.80
C GLU A 282 5.54 20.27 4.09
N GLN A 283 5.50 19.00 4.51
CA GLN A 283 4.26 18.37 4.95
C GLN A 283 3.74 19.02 6.23
N ALA A 284 4.62 19.27 7.21
CA ALA A 284 4.27 19.99 8.43
C ALA A 284 3.76 21.40 8.13
N ASP A 285 4.41 22.12 7.20
CA ASP A 285 3.99 23.47 6.78
C ASP A 285 2.63 23.48 6.08
N PHE A 286 2.32 22.45 5.29
CA PHE A 286 0.98 22.28 4.71
C PHE A 286 -0.07 22.11 5.80
N LEU A 287 0.22 21.30 6.82
CA LEU A 287 -0.71 21.02 7.92
C LEU A 287 -0.86 22.19 8.89
N ALA A 288 0.21 22.97 9.06
CA ALA A 288 0.19 24.17 9.90
C ALA A 288 -0.84 25.21 9.42
N ARG A 289 -1.26 25.16 8.14
CA ARG A 289 -2.31 26.04 7.58
C ARG A 289 -3.70 25.75 8.11
N PHE A 290 -3.94 24.53 8.60
CA PHE A 290 -5.20 24.14 9.24
C PHE A 290 -5.22 24.64 10.68
N VAL A 291 -5.40 25.94 10.86
CA VAL A 291 -5.54 26.58 12.18
C VAL A 291 -7.00 26.62 12.63
N ALA A 292 -7.24 26.67 13.93
CA ALA A 292 -8.60 26.85 14.48
C ALA A 292 -9.24 28.12 13.92
N GLY A 293 -10.53 28.07 13.56
CA GLY A 293 -11.23 29.15 12.86
C GLY A 293 -10.76 29.46 11.42
N GLY A 294 -9.80 28.70 10.89
CA GLY A 294 -9.30 28.85 9.52
C GLY A 294 -10.39 28.58 8.48
N ARG A 295 -10.23 29.19 7.29
CA ARG A 295 -11.18 29.07 6.18
C ARG A 295 -10.41 28.84 4.89
N GLY A 296 -10.38 27.61 4.42
CA GLY A 296 -9.70 27.28 3.19
C GLY A 296 -9.77 25.80 2.87
N VAL A 297 -9.29 25.45 1.69
CA VAL A 297 -9.40 24.10 1.15
C VAL A 297 -8.01 23.59 0.78
N GLY A 298 -7.61 22.52 1.47
CA GLY A 298 -6.45 21.74 1.10
C GLY A 298 -6.79 20.72 0.04
N PHE A 299 -5.89 20.54 -0.92
CA PHE A 299 -5.99 19.53 -1.96
C PHE A 299 -4.82 18.56 -1.80
N ALA A 300 -5.12 17.28 -1.60
CA ALA A 300 -4.15 16.21 -1.37
C ALA A 300 -4.49 14.95 -2.18
N VAL A 301 -3.50 14.09 -2.37
CA VAL A 301 -3.69 12.76 -2.96
C VAL A 301 -4.10 11.80 -1.84
N LEU A 302 -5.09 10.94 -2.12
CA LEU A 302 -5.51 9.88 -1.20
C LEU A 302 -4.43 8.79 -1.17
N GLY A 303 -3.89 8.51 0.02
CA GLY A 303 -2.76 7.62 0.22
C GLY A 303 -1.46 8.40 0.46
N GLY A 304 -0.65 7.92 1.41
CA GLY A 304 0.59 8.56 1.85
C GLY A 304 0.42 9.36 3.14
N ALA A 305 1.35 10.29 3.40
CA ALA A 305 1.46 11.00 4.68
C ALA A 305 0.24 11.85 5.07
N PHE A 306 -0.66 12.17 4.12
CA PHE A 306 -1.86 12.96 4.41
C PHE A 306 -3.12 12.15 4.70
N SER A 307 -3.11 10.84 4.44
CA SER A 307 -4.18 9.93 4.86
C SER A 307 -3.85 9.18 6.15
N GLU A 308 -2.56 9.13 6.50
CA GLU A 308 -2.00 8.42 7.65
C GLU A 308 -1.38 9.43 8.63
N GLY A 309 -1.59 9.27 9.95
CA GLY A 309 -0.83 10.03 10.96
C GLY A 309 -1.15 11.52 11.21
N ILE A 310 -2.01 12.19 10.43
CA ILE A 310 -2.36 13.60 10.71
C ILE A 310 -3.30 13.75 11.89
N ASP A 311 -3.00 14.71 12.78
CA ASP A 311 -3.87 15.14 13.87
C ASP A 311 -4.32 16.61 13.71
N LEU A 312 -5.58 16.80 13.30
CA LEU A 312 -6.23 18.12 13.15
C LEU A 312 -7.53 18.13 13.98
N PRO A 313 -7.44 18.20 15.32
CA PRO A 313 -8.61 18.09 16.20
C PRO A 313 -9.49 19.35 16.16
N GLY A 314 -10.76 19.19 16.53
CA GLY A 314 -11.70 20.30 16.68
C GLY A 314 -12.08 20.95 15.35
N ASP A 315 -12.14 22.27 15.34
CA ASP A 315 -12.53 23.06 14.18
C ASP A 315 -11.37 23.29 13.18
N ARG A 316 -10.20 22.68 13.43
CA ARG A 316 -9.04 22.74 12.52
C ARG A 316 -9.33 22.02 11.20
N LEU A 317 -10.24 21.05 11.18
CA LEU A 317 -10.72 20.38 9.97
C LEU A 317 -12.21 20.02 10.12
N ILE A 318 -13.08 20.81 9.51
CA ILE A 318 -14.54 20.65 9.66
C ILE A 318 -15.18 19.76 8.58
N GLY A 319 -14.41 19.36 7.58
CA GLY A 319 -14.91 18.44 6.58
C GLY A 319 -13.88 17.94 5.57
N ALA A 320 -14.26 16.88 4.86
CA ALA A 320 -13.43 16.29 3.82
C ALA A 320 -14.24 15.97 2.55
N PHE A 321 -13.58 16.10 1.41
CA PHE A 321 -14.11 15.65 0.12
C PHE A 321 -13.24 14.50 -0.37
N ILE A 322 -13.82 13.34 -0.65
CA ILE A 322 -13.08 12.16 -1.10
C ILE A 322 -13.56 11.82 -2.52
N ALA A 323 -12.81 12.31 -3.51
CA ALA A 323 -13.14 12.18 -4.93
C ALA A 323 -12.44 10.98 -5.59
N THR A 324 -12.42 9.85 -4.90
CA THR A 324 -11.89 8.57 -5.38
C THR A 324 -12.22 7.44 -4.40
N LEU A 325 -12.25 6.19 -4.89
CA LEU A 325 -12.29 4.99 -4.03
C LEU A 325 -10.91 4.58 -3.50
N GLY A 326 -9.84 5.33 -3.80
CA GLY A 326 -8.50 5.02 -3.34
C GLY A 326 -7.90 3.73 -3.91
N LEU A 327 -8.51 3.19 -4.98
CA LEU A 327 -8.08 1.94 -5.58
C LEU A 327 -6.60 2.04 -6.01
N PRO A 328 -5.77 1.04 -5.68
CA PRO A 328 -4.44 0.89 -6.24
C PRO A 328 -4.43 1.03 -7.76
N GLN A 329 -3.29 1.46 -8.31
CA GLN A 329 -3.13 1.61 -9.75
C GLN A 329 -3.28 0.26 -10.45
N VAL A 330 -4.03 0.23 -11.55
CA VAL A 330 -4.06 -0.93 -12.42
C VAL A 330 -2.74 -0.98 -13.19
N ASN A 331 -1.97 -2.04 -12.96
CA ASN A 331 -0.70 -2.29 -13.64
C ASN A 331 -0.48 -3.81 -13.76
N PRO A 332 0.48 -4.26 -14.59
CA PRO A 332 0.71 -5.68 -14.81
C PRO A 332 1.00 -6.48 -13.53
N VAL A 333 1.69 -5.87 -12.55
CA VAL A 333 1.99 -6.51 -11.26
C VAL A 333 0.71 -6.75 -10.47
N ASN A 334 -0.10 -5.71 -10.28
CA ASN A 334 -1.34 -5.78 -9.52
C ASN A 334 -2.37 -6.70 -10.21
N GLU A 335 -2.38 -6.78 -11.54
CA GLU A 335 -3.23 -7.76 -12.23
C GLU A 335 -2.79 -9.20 -11.98
N GLN A 336 -1.48 -9.47 -11.87
CA GLN A 336 -1.00 -10.80 -11.49
C GLN A 336 -1.27 -11.12 -10.03
N ILE A 337 -1.16 -10.14 -9.12
CA ILE A 337 -1.58 -10.28 -7.72
C ILE A 337 -3.08 -10.61 -7.66
N ARG A 338 -3.91 -9.88 -8.41
CA ARG A 338 -5.36 -10.09 -8.51
C ARG A 338 -5.68 -11.51 -8.97
N GLN A 339 -5.08 -11.94 -10.08
CA GLN A 339 -5.26 -13.28 -10.63
C GLN A 339 -4.80 -14.37 -9.66
N ARG A 340 -3.69 -14.13 -8.94
CA ARG A 340 -3.19 -15.08 -7.94
C ARG A 340 -4.11 -15.15 -6.72
N LEU A 341 -4.66 -14.02 -6.27
CA LEU A 341 -5.61 -14.01 -5.16
C LEU A 341 -6.92 -14.69 -5.54
N ASP A 342 -7.44 -14.47 -6.76
CA ASP A 342 -8.64 -15.16 -7.27
C ASP A 342 -8.56 -16.70 -7.14
N THR A 343 -7.36 -17.27 -7.19
CA THR A 343 -7.17 -18.73 -7.09
C THR A 343 -6.84 -19.22 -5.70
N LEU A 344 -6.26 -18.37 -4.85
CA LEU A 344 -5.76 -18.77 -3.53
C LEU A 344 -6.75 -18.53 -2.40
N VAL A 345 -7.49 -17.42 -2.45
CA VAL A 345 -8.32 -17.03 -1.31
C VAL A 345 -9.66 -17.74 -1.33
N SER A 346 -10.20 -18.00 -0.14
CA SER A 346 -11.54 -18.54 0.02
C SER A 346 -12.61 -17.59 -0.53
N ARG A 347 -13.76 -18.15 -0.90
CA ARG A 347 -14.89 -17.34 -1.39
C ARG A 347 -15.38 -16.31 -0.37
N ASP A 348 -15.30 -16.63 0.92
CA ASP A 348 -15.74 -15.76 2.01
C ASP A 348 -14.84 -14.54 2.19
N THR A 349 -13.58 -14.64 1.75
CA THR A 349 -12.63 -13.52 1.72
C THR A 349 -12.96 -12.49 0.63
N GLY A 350 -13.71 -12.87 -0.39
CA GLY A 350 -14.04 -12.02 -1.53
C GLY A 350 -13.25 -12.39 -2.78
N SER A 351 -13.42 -11.62 -3.85
CA SER A 351 -12.68 -11.85 -5.10
C SER A 351 -11.23 -11.34 -4.99
N GLY A 352 -10.38 -11.80 -5.89
CA GLY A 352 -9.04 -11.24 -6.08
C GLY A 352 -9.09 -9.75 -6.43
N PHE A 353 -10.14 -9.26 -7.10
CA PHE A 353 -10.37 -7.82 -7.28
C PHE A 353 -10.60 -7.11 -5.95
N ASP A 354 -11.44 -7.69 -5.08
CA ASP A 354 -11.73 -7.09 -3.77
C ASP A 354 -10.47 -7.00 -2.90
N CYS A 355 -9.71 -8.10 -2.85
CA CYS A 355 -8.50 -8.23 -2.07
C CYS A 355 -7.32 -7.39 -2.58
N THR A 356 -7.26 -7.15 -3.88
CA THR A 356 -6.16 -6.37 -4.50
C THR A 356 -6.49 -4.89 -4.56
N TYR A 357 -7.75 -4.54 -4.83
CA TYR A 357 -8.13 -3.17 -5.14
C TYR A 357 -9.14 -2.57 -4.17
N LEU A 358 -10.29 -3.24 -3.96
CA LEU A 358 -11.42 -2.63 -3.26
C LEU A 358 -11.15 -2.41 -1.77
N TYR A 359 -10.76 -3.46 -1.03
CA TYR A 359 -10.55 -3.35 0.41
C TYR A 359 -9.42 -2.39 0.77
N PRO A 360 -8.22 -2.47 0.14
CA PRO A 360 -7.16 -1.49 0.41
C PRO A 360 -7.58 -0.06 0.04
N GLY A 361 -8.38 0.11 -1.01
CA GLY A 361 -8.89 1.43 -1.42
C GLY A 361 -9.87 2.02 -0.40
N LEU A 362 -10.89 1.26 0.00
CA LEU A 362 -11.88 1.72 0.97
C LEU A 362 -11.28 1.94 2.36
N GLN A 363 -10.29 1.13 2.76
CA GLN A 363 -9.53 1.38 3.98
C GLN A 363 -8.96 2.80 4.01
N LYS A 364 -8.33 3.27 2.91
CA LYS A 364 -7.82 4.63 2.79
C LYS A 364 -8.93 5.68 2.84
N VAL A 365 -10.09 5.41 2.23
CA VAL A 365 -11.26 6.29 2.30
C VAL A 365 -11.73 6.47 3.74
N VAL A 366 -11.86 5.38 4.49
CA VAL A 366 -12.29 5.42 5.89
C VAL A 366 -11.27 6.13 6.77
N GLN A 367 -9.98 5.85 6.58
CA GLN A 367 -8.90 6.56 7.29
C GLN A 367 -8.89 8.06 7.02
N ALA A 368 -9.16 8.49 5.78
CA ALA A 368 -9.23 9.90 5.41
C ALA A 368 -10.49 10.58 5.99
N ALA A 369 -11.64 9.92 5.92
CA ALA A 369 -12.87 10.42 6.52
C ALA A 369 -12.77 10.52 8.06
N GLY A 370 -12.12 9.55 8.70
CA GLY A 370 -11.85 9.55 10.15
C GLY A 370 -10.88 10.65 10.61
N ARG A 371 -10.37 11.51 9.72
CA ARG A 371 -9.63 12.72 10.10
C ARG A 371 -10.54 13.88 10.49
N VAL A 372 -11.80 13.84 10.06
CA VAL A 372 -12.78 14.91 10.34
C VAL A 372 -13.33 14.82 11.76
N ILE A 373 -13.32 13.64 12.37
CA ILE A 373 -13.80 13.41 13.75
C ILE A 373 -12.75 12.63 14.52
N ARG A 374 -12.23 13.24 15.60
CA ARG A 374 -11.22 12.69 16.49
C ARG A 374 -11.70 12.58 17.93
N THR A 375 -12.50 13.54 18.36
CA THR A 375 -13.06 13.63 19.71
C THR A 375 -14.59 13.45 19.69
N PRO A 376 -15.21 12.98 20.79
CA PRO A 376 -16.66 12.88 20.90
C PRO A 376 -17.40 14.21 20.75
N GLU A 377 -16.70 15.34 20.79
CA GLU A 377 -17.26 16.68 20.60
C GLU A 377 -17.17 17.17 19.14
N ASP A 378 -16.32 16.54 18.32
CA ASP A 378 -16.10 16.97 16.94
C ASP A 378 -17.37 16.80 16.09
N ARG A 379 -17.55 17.73 15.15
CA ARG A 379 -18.65 17.70 14.17
C ARG A 379 -18.15 18.12 12.81
N GLY A 380 -18.48 17.35 11.80
CA GLY A 380 -18.04 17.66 10.45
C GLY A 380 -18.86 17.03 9.36
N VAL A 381 -18.40 17.24 8.14
CA VAL A 381 -19.08 16.78 6.92
C VAL A 381 -18.09 16.03 6.04
N VAL A 382 -18.51 14.91 5.46
CA VAL A 382 -17.71 14.13 4.52
C VAL A 382 -18.50 13.91 3.24
N HIS A 383 -17.92 14.34 2.12
CA HIS A 383 -18.46 14.11 0.78
C HIS A 383 -17.72 12.95 0.11
N LEU A 384 -18.39 11.84 -0.09
CA LEU A 384 -17.91 10.71 -0.89
C LEU A 384 -18.32 10.95 -2.35
N ILE A 385 -17.37 11.30 -3.21
CA ILE A 385 -17.63 11.77 -4.57
C ILE A 385 -17.21 10.70 -5.59
N ASP A 386 -18.12 9.75 -5.83
CA ASP A 386 -18.07 8.76 -6.92
C ASP A 386 -19.38 7.94 -6.91
N ASP A 387 -19.93 7.61 -8.07
CA ASP A 387 -21.12 6.75 -8.21
C ASP A 387 -20.98 5.40 -7.51
N ARG A 388 -19.75 4.86 -7.46
CA ARG A 388 -19.48 3.55 -6.85
C ARG A 388 -19.75 3.53 -5.34
N PHE A 389 -19.67 4.66 -4.65
CA PHE A 389 -20.05 4.74 -3.23
C PHE A 389 -21.55 4.49 -3.01
N GLY A 390 -22.38 4.61 -4.05
CA GLY A 390 -23.80 4.26 -3.99
C GLY A 390 -24.08 2.75 -3.98
N ARG A 391 -23.11 1.93 -4.40
CA ARG A 391 -23.28 0.47 -4.54
C ARG A 391 -23.39 -0.21 -3.18
N ALA A 392 -24.23 -1.24 -3.08
CA ALA A 392 -24.54 -1.89 -1.80
C ALA A 392 -23.31 -2.57 -1.20
N GLU A 393 -22.52 -3.25 -2.05
CA GLU A 393 -21.28 -3.92 -1.69
C GLU A 393 -20.21 -2.94 -1.17
N VAL A 394 -20.15 -1.72 -1.70
CA VAL A 394 -19.23 -0.67 -1.22
C VAL A 394 -19.71 -0.11 0.11
N ARG A 395 -21.02 0.16 0.25
CA ARG A 395 -21.62 0.69 1.48
C ARG A 395 -21.49 -0.28 2.65
N ALA A 396 -21.55 -1.59 2.39
CA ALA A 396 -21.38 -2.63 3.41
C ALA A 396 -19.97 -2.64 4.03
N LEU A 397 -18.98 -2.07 3.35
CA LEU A 397 -17.59 -1.99 3.79
C LEU A 397 -17.25 -0.65 4.48
N LEU A 398 -18.18 0.31 4.48
CA LEU A 398 -18.02 1.60 5.18
C LEU A 398 -18.45 1.46 6.65
N PRO A 399 -17.96 2.33 7.56
CA PRO A 399 -18.30 2.26 8.97
C PRO A 399 -19.81 2.29 9.21
N ARG A 400 -20.31 1.34 9.99
CA ARG A 400 -21.75 1.18 10.27
C ARG A 400 -22.37 2.43 10.91
N TRP A 401 -21.63 3.09 11.80
CA TRP A 401 -22.08 4.28 12.52
C TRP A 401 -22.30 5.50 11.60
N TRP A 402 -21.78 5.50 10.37
CA TRP A 402 -22.11 6.51 9.36
C TRP A 402 -23.60 6.47 8.92
N GLY A 403 -24.34 5.42 9.31
CA GLY A 403 -25.76 5.30 9.01
C GLY A 403 -26.05 5.12 7.51
N LEU A 404 -25.05 4.68 6.74
CA LEU A 404 -25.16 4.42 5.30
C LEU A 404 -25.73 3.04 4.98
N GLY A 405 -26.17 2.25 5.97
CA GLY A 405 -26.82 0.96 5.72
C GLY A 405 -28.08 1.11 4.88
N THR A 406 -28.46 0.06 4.15
CA THR A 406 -29.82 -0.04 3.62
C THR A 406 -30.78 0.02 4.80
N GLY A 407 -31.74 0.95 4.77
CA GLY A 407 -32.86 0.90 5.69
C GLY A 407 -33.43 -0.51 5.70
N SER A 408 -33.72 -1.01 6.90
CA SER A 408 -34.67 -2.09 7.09
C SER A 408 -35.83 -1.83 6.12
N ALA A 409 -36.09 -2.75 5.21
CA ALA A 409 -37.42 -2.86 4.65
C ALA A 409 -38.38 -2.94 5.84
N ARG A 410 -39.26 -1.96 5.95
CA ARG A 410 -40.51 -2.06 6.69
C ARG A 410 -41.62 -1.91 5.67
#